data_AF-A0A396G6G4-F1
#
_entry.id   AF-A0A396G6G4-F1
#
_cell.length_a   1.000
_cell.length_b   1.000
_cell.length_c   1.000
_cell.angle_alpha   90.00
_cell.angle_beta   90.00
_cell.angle_gamma   90.00
#
_symmetry.space_group_name_H-M   'P 1'
#
loop_
_entity.id
_entity.type
_entity.pdbx_description
1 polymer ?
#
loop_
_entity_poly.entity_id
_entity_poly.type
_entity_poly.pdbx_seq_one_letter_code
_entity_poly.pdbx_strand_id
1 'polypeptide(L)'
;MTTELLEIMQKDIKRCEDAQSSNEGTRRLYQALIAKYNGIFEGFEKDIPTSGKAAFGGGEFNYRPELNAIKEKLELLIVTDNDKDPLFNFKVMYEDDLESLKKLFPMLKIERHQNQQNYSCIKM
;
A
#
# COMPACT_ATOMS: atom_id res chain seq x y z
N MET A 1 -14.33 -7.64 4.97
CA MET A 1 -14.03 -6.46 4.12
C MET A 1 -14.14 -6.86 2.64
N THR A 2 -14.35 -5.94 1.69
CA THR A 2 -14.27 -6.28 0.25
C THR A 2 -12.81 -6.26 -0.22
N THR A 3 -12.48 -7.07 -1.24
CA THR A 3 -11.12 -7.07 -1.84
C THR A 3 -10.70 -5.68 -2.33
N GLU A 4 -11.63 -4.92 -2.91
CA GLU A 4 -11.37 -3.55 -3.39
C GLU A 4 -11.01 -2.59 -2.24
N LEU A 5 -11.73 -2.69 -1.11
CA LEU A 5 -11.46 -1.86 0.07
C LEU A 5 -10.10 -2.22 0.69
N LEU A 6 -9.75 -3.51 0.73
CA LEU A 6 -8.43 -3.96 1.14
C LEU A 6 -7.33 -3.34 0.28
N GLU A 7 -7.41 -3.44 -1.05
CA GLU A 7 -6.40 -2.87 -1.94
C GLU A 7 -6.26 -1.36 -1.74
N ILE A 8 -7.38 -0.66 -1.52
CA ILE A 8 -7.37 0.77 -1.21
C ILE A 8 -6.63 1.03 0.11
N MET A 9 -6.93 0.25 1.15
CA MET A 9 -6.27 0.38 2.45
C MET A 9 -4.76 0.09 2.37
N GLN A 10 -4.35 -0.94 1.65
CA GLN A 10 -2.92 -1.24 1.43
C GLN A 10 -2.20 -0.12 0.66
N LYS A 11 -2.82 0.43 -0.38
CA LYS A 11 -2.29 1.59 -1.12
C LYS A 11 -2.16 2.82 -0.22
N ASP A 12 -3.14 3.08 0.63
CA ASP A 12 -3.13 4.23 1.53
C ASP A 12 -2.16 4.05 2.71
N ILE A 13 -1.96 2.82 3.22
CA ILE A 13 -0.89 2.47 4.17
C ILE A 13 0.47 2.86 3.59
N LYS A 14 0.76 2.42 2.36
CA LYS A 14 2.02 2.76 1.67
C LYS A 14 2.19 4.27 1.51
N ARG A 15 1.13 5.00 1.16
CA ARG A 15 1.17 6.48 1.09
C ARG A 15 1.50 7.13 2.44
N CYS A 16 1.03 6.56 3.55
CA CYS A 16 1.38 7.04 4.89
C CYS A 16 2.84 6.76 5.26
N GLU A 17 3.39 5.62 4.82
CA GLU A 17 4.81 5.27 4.98
C GLU A 17 5.70 6.21 4.17
N ASP A 18 5.39 6.41 2.89
CA ASP A 18 6.14 7.31 2.00
C ASP A 18 6.16 8.74 2.57
N ALA A 19 5.04 9.19 3.14
CA ALA A 19 4.90 10.50 3.78
C ALA A 19 5.73 10.67 5.07
N GLN A 20 6.35 9.63 5.61
CA GLN A 20 7.29 9.78 6.74
C GLN A 20 8.60 10.45 6.30
N SER A 21 8.97 10.31 5.03
CA SER A 21 10.21 10.84 4.47
C SER A 21 10.24 12.37 4.33
N SER A 22 9.08 13.02 4.17
CA SER A 22 8.96 14.47 3.98
C SER A 22 7.73 15.03 4.69
N ASN A 23 7.82 16.28 5.16
CA ASN A 23 6.68 16.97 5.76
C ASN A 23 5.68 17.52 4.73
N GLU A 24 6.13 17.66 3.48
CA GLU A 24 5.39 18.31 2.40
C GLU A 24 4.10 17.56 2.07
N GLY A 25 2.97 18.27 2.07
CA GLY A 25 1.68 17.69 1.69
C GLY A 25 1.07 16.72 2.71
N THR A 26 1.73 16.47 3.85
CA THR A 26 1.25 15.57 4.91
C THR A 26 -0.13 15.98 5.44
N ARG A 27 -0.38 17.29 5.54
CA ARG A 27 -1.70 17.84 5.93
C ARG A 27 -2.80 17.45 4.94
N ARG A 28 -2.53 17.59 3.63
CA ARG A 28 -3.52 17.28 2.58
C ARG A 28 -3.82 15.78 2.55
N LEU A 29 -2.78 14.95 2.70
CA LEU A 29 -2.94 13.51 2.80
C LEU A 29 -3.78 13.15 4.02
N TYR A 30 -3.46 13.70 5.20
CA TYR A 30 -4.20 13.47 6.43
C TYR A 30 -5.70 13.79 6.27
N GLN A 31 -6.04 15.00 5.80
CA GLN A 31 -7.43 15.42 5.59
C GLN A 31 -8.17 14.49 4.62
N ALA A 32 -7.53 14.07 3.54
CA ALA A 32 -8.13 13.17 2.55
C ALA A 32 -8.41 11.78 3.14
N LEU A 33 -7.50 11.24 3.94
CA LEU A 33 -7.66 9.92 4.57
C LEU A 33 -8.74 9.95 5.65
N ILE A 34 -8.77 10.98 6.49
CA ILE A 34 -9.82 11.15 7.50
C ILE A 34 -11.19 11.24 6.84
N ALA A 35 -11.36 12.08 5.80
CA ALA A 35 -12.62 12.20 5.09
C ALA A 35 -13.06 10.87 4.45
N LYS A 36 -12.13 10.14 3.85
CA LYS A 36 -12.39 8.83 3.24
C LYS A 36 -12.86 7.82 4.27
N TYR A 37 -12.10 7.64 5.35
CA TYR A 37 -12.33 6.56 6.30
C TYR A 37 -13.41 6.87 7.32
N ASN A 38 -13.69 8.13 7.67
CA ASN A 38 -14.89 8.47 8.43
C ASN A 38 -16.18 8.12 7.66
N GLY A 39 -16.15 8.17 6.32
CA GLY A 39 -17.29 7.76 5.49
C GLY A 39 -17.51 6.24 5.42
N ILE A 40 -16.50 5.45 5.79
CA ILE A 40 -16.54 3.97 5.74
C ILE A 40 -16.68 3.40 7.15
N PHE A 41 -15.94 3.95 8.11
CA PHE A 41 -15.88 3.55 9.50
C PHE A 41 -16.31 4.73 10.38
N GLU A 42 -17.49 4.63 10.97
CA GLU A 42 -18.04 5.69 11.80
C GLU A 42 -17.08 6.02 12.97
N GLY A 43 -16.74 7.30 13.11
CA GLY A 43 -15.85 7.76 14.17
C GLY A 43 -14.39 7.36 14.00
N PHE A 44 -13.93 7.04 12.78
CA PHE A 44 -12.54 6.67 12.50
C PHE A 44 -11.53 7.68 13.08
N GLU A 45 -11.80 8.97 12.99
CA GLU A 45 -10.93 10.04 13.49
C GLU A 45 -10.81 10.12 15.01
N LYS A 46 -11.77 9.57 15.78
CA LYS A 46 -11.86 9.77 17.24
C LYS A 46 -10.66 9.21 17.99
N ASP A 47 -10.04 8.16 17.44
CA ASP A 47 -8.88 7.50 18.04
C ASP A 47 -7.55 8.04 17.50
N ILE A 48 -7.57 9.06 16.65
CA ILE A 48 -6.37 9.65 16.06
C ILE A 48 -6.06 10.93 16.83
N PRO A 49 -5.01 10.94 17.68
CA PRO A 49 -4.66 12.12 18.46
C PRO A 49 -4.16 13.22 17.52
N THR A 50 -4.95 14.27 17.33
CA THR A 50 -4.56 15.47 16.58
C THR A 50 -3.58 16.29 17.43
N SER A 51 -2.29 16.01 17.29
CA SER A 51 -1.22 16.69 18.03
C SER A 51 -0.36 17.59 17.16
N GLY A 52 -0.81 17.84 15.91
CA GLY A 52 -0.13 18.61 14.87
C GLY A 52 0.77 19.70 15.44
N LYS A 53 2.04 19.36 15.65
CA LYS A 53 3.01 20.30 16.22
C LYS A 53 3.31 21.29 15.11
N ALA A 54 3.04 22.57 15.36
CA ALA A 54 3.51 23.62 14.47
C ALA A 54 5.02 23.46 14.30
N ALA A 55 5.50 23.31 13.08
CA ALA A 55 6.93 23.34 12.82
C ALA A 55 7.45 24.70 13.31
N PHE A 56 8.40 24.71 14.25
CA PHE A 56 9.03 25.94 14.73
C PHE A 56 9.49 26.77 13.52
N GLY A 57 9.00 28.01 13.39
CA GLY A 57 9.42 28.94 12.34
C GLY A 57 8.46 29.16 11.16
N GLY A 58 7.16 28.85 11.29
CA GLY A 58 6.16 29.20 10.26
C GLY A 58 6.06 28.22 9.09
N GLY A 59 6.67 27.04 9.22
CA GLY A 59 6.54 25.94 8.26
C GLY A 59 5.21 25.19 8.38
N GLU A 60 4.92 24.33 7.39
CA GLU A 60 3.73 23.48 7.40
C GLU A 60 3.65 22.64 8.69
N PHE A 61 2.46 22.56 9.28
CA PHE A 61 2.18 21.67 10.41
C PHE A 61 2.60 20.24 10.09
N ASN A 62 3.28 19.58 11.03
CA ASN A 62 3.75 18.22 10.83
C ASN A 62 2.67 17.20 11.21
N TYR A 63 2.04 16.61 10.20
CA TYR A 63 0.99 15.59 10.34
C TYR A 63 1.52 14.15 10.24
N ARG A 64 2.85 13.95 10.19
CA ARG A 64 3.43 12.60 10.11
C ARG A 64 3.04 11.68 11.27
N PRO A 65 2.95 12.16 12.54
CA PRO A 65 2.46 11.33 13.64
C PRO A 65 1.02 10.85 13.42
N GLU A 66 0.14 11.73 12.93
CA GLU A 66 -1.25 11.42 12.63
C GLU A 66 -1.37 10.43 11.47
N LEU A 67 -0.56 10.60 10.41
CA LEU A 67 -0.49 9.66 9.30
C LEU A 67 0.01 8.28 9.75
N ASN A 68 0.97 8.22 10.68
CA ASN A 68 1.40 6.96 11.26
C ASN A 68 0.29 6.31 12.09
N ALA A 69 -0.46 7.08 12.87
CA ALA A 69 -1.61 6.55 13.62
C ALA A 69 -2.71 6.00 12.68
N ILE A 70 -2.97 6.67 11.55
CA ILE A 70 -3.86 6.15 10.51
C ILE A 70 -3.35 4.81 9.97
N LYS A 71 -2.06 4.74 9.62
CA LYS A 71 -1.42 3.53 9.09
C LYS A 71 -1.63 2.33 10.04
N GLU A 72 -1.26 2.47 11.31
CA GLU A 72 -1.38 1.42 12.33
C GLU A 72 -2.85 0.99 12.51
N LYS A 73 -3.79 1.94 12.49
CA LYS A 73 -5.23 1.63 12.60
C LYS A 73 -5.74 0.85 11.39
N LEU A 74 -5.31 1.20 10.17
CA LEU A 74 -5.67 0.47 8.95
C LEU A 74 -5.08 -0.94 8.95
N GLU A 75 -3.83 -1.11 9.37
CA GLU A 75 -3.18 -2.43 9.51
C GLU A 75 -3.96 -3.33 10.48
N LEU A 76 -4.35 -2.80 11.65
CA LEU A 76 -5.17 -3.53 12.61
C LEU A 76 -6.54 -3.93 12.03
N LEU A 77 -7.19 -3.03 11.28
CA LEU A 77 -8.46 -3.32 10.61
C LEU A 77 -8.32 -4.45 9.57
N ILE A 78 -7.20 -4.50 8.85
CA ILE A 78 -6.92 -5.58 7.91
C ILE A 78 -6.69 -6.90 8.67
N VAL A 79 -5.83 -6.91 9.69
CA VAL A 79 -5.52 -8.12 10.47
C VAL A 79 -6.77 -8.69 11.14
N THR A 80 -7.58 -7.85 11.76
CA THR A 80 -8.81 -8.27 12.44
C THR A 80 -9.93 -8.70 11.48
N ASP A 81 -9.87 -8.32 10.20
CA ASP A 81 -10.74 -8.86 9.16
C ASP A 81 -10.21 -10.20 8.62
N ASN A 82 -8.89 -10.36 8.50
CA ASN A 82 -8.25 -11.61 8.10
C ASN A 82 -8.48 -12.74 9.12
N ASP A 83 -8.50 -12.43 10.42
CA ASP A 83 -8.84 -13.39 11.46
C ASP A 83 -10.28 -13.92 11.34
N LYS A 84 -11.16 -13.19 10.64
CA LYS A 84 -12.54 -13.62 10.36
C LYS A 84 -12.66 -14.49 9.11
N ASP A 85 -11.66 -14.48 8.23
CA ASP A 85 -11.61 -15.32 7.04
C ASP A 85 -10.24 -16.02 6.89
N PRO A 86 -10.09 -17.25 7.41
CA PRO A 86 -8.85 -18.03 7.31
C PRO A 86 -8.36 -18.25 5.88
N LEU A 87 -9.23 -18.12 4.87
CA LEU A 87 -8.88 -18.26 3.45
C LEU A 87 -8.27 -17.00 2.85
N PHE A 88 -8.35 -15.87 3.56
CA PHE A 88 -7.82 -14.60 3.08
C PHE A 88 -6.30 -14.64 2.88
N ASN A 89 -5.56 -15.16 3.87
CA ASN A 89 -4.09 -15.27 3.77
C ASN A 89 -3.66 -16.15 2.60
N PHE A 90 -4.42 -17.22 2.30
CA PHE A 90 -4.19 -18.05 1.14
C PHE A 90 -4.40 -17.29 -0.16
N LYS A 91 -5.46 -16.47 -0.24
CA LYS A 91 -5.76 -15.65 -1.41
C LYS A 91 -4.65 -14.63 -1.70
N VAL A 92 -4.16 -13.92 -0.67
CA VAL A 92 -3.06 -12.96 -0.83
C VAL A 92 -1.78 -13.64 -1.33
N MET A 93 -1.37 -14.74 -0.69
CA MET A 93 -0.19 -15.51 -1.13
C MET A 93 -0.32 -15.98 -2.59
N TYR A 94 -1.50 -16.46 -2.97
CA TYR A 94 -1.78 -16.92 -4.32
C TYR A 94 -1.74 -15.78 -5.36
N GLU A 95 -2.23 -14.60 -5.01
CA GLU A 95 -2.20 -13.41 -5.87
C GLU A 95 -0.77 -12.90 -6.08
N ASP A 96 0.05 -12.86 -5.02
CA ASP A 96 1.48 -12.49 -5.09
C ASP A 96 2.29 -13.45 -5.97
N ASP A 97 2.07 -14.76 -5.82
CA ASP A 97 2.70 -15.80 -6.65
C ASP A 97 2.28 -15.64 -8.12
N LEU A 98 1.00 -15.38 -8.38
CA LEU A 98 0.49 -15.12 -9.72
C LEU A 98 1.13 -13.89 -10.35
N GLU A 99 1.31 -12.81 -9.59
CA GLU A 99 1.92 -11.59 -10.08
C GLU A 99 3.42 -11.80 -10.39
N SER A 100 4.12 -12.55 -9.54
CA SER A 100 5.50 -12.95 -9.75
C SER A 100 5.66 -13.79 -11.02
N LEU A 101 4.77 -14.75 -11.25
CA LEU A 101 4.74 -15.55 -12.47
C LEU A 101 4.47 -14.69 -13.71
N LYS A 102 3.50 -13.76 -13.64
CA LYS A 102 3.19 -12.82 -14.73
C LYS A 102 4.39 -11.96 -15.12
N LYS A 103 5.22 -11.54 -14.15
CA LYS A 103 6.46 -10.80 -14.41
C LYS A 103 7.54 -11.65 -15.07
N LEU A 104 7.58 -12.96 -14.78
CA LEU A 104 8.54 -13.90 -15.36
C LEU A 104 8.19 -14.33 -16.80
N PHE A 105 6.91 -14.38 -17.15
CA PHE A 105 6.47 -14.75 -18.51
C PHE A 105 7.14 -13.95 -19.65
N PRO A 106 7.24 -12.60 -19.58
CA PRO A 106 7.95 -11.84 -20.60
C PRO A 106 9.46 -12.12 -20.60
N MET A 107 10.10 -12.35 -19.46
CA MET A 107 11.53 -12.71 -19.39
C MET A 107 11.80 -14.07 -20.04
N LEU A 108 10.98 -15.08 -19.75
CA LEU A 108 11.08 -16.43 -20.35
C LEU A 108 10.81 -16.46 -21.86
N LYS A 109 10.07 -15.48 -22.39
CA LYS A 109 9.89 -15.32 -23.85
C LYS A 109 11.14 -14.73 -24.52
N ILE A 110 11.82 -13.79 -23.86
CA ILE A 110 13.03 -13.14 -24.40
C ILE A 110 14.19 -14.15 -24.47
N GLU A 111 14.41 -14.94 -23.42
CA GLU A 111 15.47 -15.96 -23.40
C GLU A 111 15.28 -17.03 -24.49
N ARG A 112 14.03 -17.48 -24.73
CA ARG A 112 13.75 -18.45 -25.80
C ARG A 112 14.05 -17.90 -27.18
N HIS A 113 13.77 -16.62 -27.44
CA HIS A 113 14.10 -15.98 -28.71
C HIS A 113 15.62 -15.84 -28.94
N GLN A 114 16.39 -15.47 -27.91
CA GLN A 114 17.85 -15.36 -28.00
C GLN A 114 18.52 -16.73 -28.23
N ASN A 115 18.06 -17.76 -27.50
CA ASN A 115 18.63 -19.09 -27.64
C ASN A 115 18.34 -19.68 -29.03
N GLN A 116 17.14 -19.48 -29.58
CA GLN A 116 16.76 -19.93 -30.92
C GLN A 116 17.57 -19.24 -32.03
N GLN A 117 17.92 -17.96 -31.89
CA GLN A 117 18.81 -17.29 -32.85
C GLN A 117 20.24 -17.83 -32.79
N ASN A 118 20.79 -18.07 -31.59
CA ASN A 118 22.12 -18.65 -31.44
C ASN A 118 22.26 -20.04 -32.09
N TYR A 119 21.25 -20.90 -32.00
CA TYR A 119 21.27 -22.22 -32.68
C TYR A 119 21.22 -22.12 -34.22
N SER A 120 20.71 -21.02 -34.77
CA SER A 120 20.71 -20.80 -36.23
C SER A 120 22.09 -20.38 -36.76
N CYS A 121 22.86 -19.62 -35.97
CA CYS A 121 24.20 -19.15 -36.31
C CYS A 121 25.29 -20.22 -36.20
N ILE A 122 25.06 -21.32 -35.46
CA ILE A 122 26.03 -22.42 -35.28
C ILE A 122 25.89 -23.49 -36.40
N LYS A 123 24.82 -23.43 -37.22
CA LYS A 123 24.55 -24.40 -38.30
C LYS A 123 25.00 -23.96 -39.70
N MET A 124 25.81 -22.91 -39.84
CA MET A 124 26.47 -22.52 -41.09
C MET A 124 27.93 -22.94 -41.08
#